data_AF-A0A9D7XSC3-F1
#
_entry.id   AF-A0A9D7XSC3-F1
#
_cell.length_a   1.000
_cell.length_b   1.000
_cell.length_c   1.000
_cell.angle_alpha   90.00
_cell.angle_beta   90.00
_cell.angle_gamma   90.00
#
_symmetry.space_group_name_H-M   'P 1'
#
loop_
_entity.id
_entity.type
_entity.pdbx_description
1 polymer ?
#
loop_
_entity_poly.entity_id
_entity_poly.type
_entity_poly.pdbx_seq_one_letter_code
_entity_poly.pdbx_strand_id
1 'polypeptide(L)'
;MKAGEVIAMKTTKDSSWEQRLRFRLEDFRATVVPILGVPWSLKIRSTEWTFDRESEAQVFAEIDAWMRSHPYLKAWVMDHSTGPEIICYVNSAGKERRVDPYVLELIAVILHSALKNREHRASRKKRVEIVSRGFDDKGRYEEVLVGAGMLSSDELGVGSLLAKFETAGVVFRTPQETK
;
A
#
# COMPACT_ATOMS: atom_id res chain seq x y z
N MET A 1 35.27 -5.13 -12.15
CA MET A 1 33.86 -4.76 -11.94
C MET A 1 33.67 -4.49 -10.45
N LYS A 2 33.44 -3.23 -10.05
CA LYS A 2 33.25 -2.89 -8.64
C LYS A 2 31.80 -3.13 -8.25
N ALA A 3 31.61 -3.84 -7.14
CA ALA A 3 30.33 -4.14 -6.52
C ALA A 3 29.56 -2.85 -6.24
N GLY A 4 28.27 -2.85 -6.57
CA GLY A 4 27.37 -1.74 -6.31
C GLY A 4 27.33 -1.41 -4.82
N GLU A 5 27.60 -0.15 -4.51
CA GLU A 5 27.42 0.41 -3.17
C GLU A 5 25.95 0.28 -2.77
N VAL A 6 25.69 -0.59 -1.79
CA VAL A 6 24.49 -0.46 -0.97
C VAL A 6 24.73 0.75 -0.09
N ILE A 7 24.14 1.88 -0.46
CA ILE A 7 24.13 3.08 0.39
C ILE A 7 23.24 2.74 1.59
N ALA A 8 23.84 2.17 2.64
CA ALA A 8 23.24 2.13 3.96
C ALA A 8 23.27 3.57 4.50
N MET A 9 22.23 4.35 4.20
CA MET A 9 22.01 5.65 4.83
C MET A 9 21.73 5.42 6.32
N LYS A 10 22.80 5.38 7.11
CA LYS A 10 22.74 5.46 8.56
C LYS A 10 22.41 6.90 8.93
N THR A 11 21.12 7.22 8.99
CA THR A 11 20.65 8.47 9.59
C THR A 11 20.00 8.16 10.92
N THR A 12 20.73 8.45 11.99
CA THR A 12 20.18 8.61 13.34
C THR A 12 19.25 9.81 13.33
N LYS A 13 17.98 9.56 12.99
CA LYS A 13 16.86 10.45 13.23
C LYS A 13 15.64 9.54 13.21
N ASP A 14 15.23 9.05 14.38
CA ASP A 14 13.85 8.61 14.59
C ASP A 14 12.99 9.83 14.24
N SER A 15 12.62 9.92 12.97
CA SER A 15 11.91 11.04 12.43
C SER A 15 10.52 11.00 13.07
N SER A 16 9.95 12.16 13.40
CA SER A 16 8.62 12.22 14.03
C SER A 16 7.55 11.47 13.21
N TRP A 17 7.80 11.24 11.92
CA TRP A 17 6.93 10.46 11.06
C TRP A 17 7.10 8.93 11.25
N GLU A 18 8.33 8.41 11.42
CA GLU A 18 8.57 6.98 11.69
C GLU A 18 7.94 6.54 13.00
N GLN A 19 8.07 7.37 14.04
CA GLN A 19 7.43 7.12 15.33
C GLN A 19 5.90 7.11 15.19
N ARG A 20 5.33 8.04 14.40
CA ARG A 20 3.89 8.03 14.09
C ARG A 20 3.48 6.79 13.32
N LEU A 21 4.27 6.35 12.33
CA LEU A 21 3.98 5.10 11.61
C LEU A 21 4.04 3.90 12.56
N ARG A 22 5.08 3.80 13.38
CA ARG A 22 5.23 2.74 14.38
C ARG A 22 4.03 2.69 15.30
N PHE A 23 3.61 3.84 15.83
CA PHE A 23 2.42 3.93 16.68
C PHE A 23 1.17 3.41 15.96
N ARG A 24 0.90 3.84 14.72
CA ARG A 24 -0.26 3.37 13.95
C ARG A 24 -0.24 1.87 13.67
N LEU A 25 0.93 1.32 13.37
CA LEU A 25 1.10 -0.12 13.11
C LEU A 25 0.88 -0.94 14.39
N GLU A 26 1.37 -0.46 15.54
CA GLU A 26 1.14 -1.11 16.84
C GLU A 26 -0.30 -0.96 17.33
N ASP A 27 -0.94 0.19 17.08
CA ASP A 27 -2.36 0.41 17.38
C ASP A 27 -3.27 -0.51 16.55
N PHE A 28 -2.97 -0.65 15.25
CA PHE A 28 -3.60 -1.63 14.38
C PHE A 28 -3.42 -3.06 14.92
N ARG A 29 -2.19 -3.40 15.36
CA ARG A 29 -1.87 -4.71 15.94
C ARG A 29 -2.70 -5.01 17.19
N ALA A 30 -2.91 -4.01 18.03
CA ALA A 30 -3.64 -4.14 19.29
C ALA A 30 -5.15 -4.24 19.09
N THR A 31 -5.68 -3.57 18.05
CA THR A 31 -7.12 -3.45 17.82
C THR A 31 -7.69 -4.57 16.95
N VAL A 32 -6.93 -5.04 15.97
CA VAL A 32 -7.37 -6.07 15.05
C VAL A 32 -6.91 -7.42 15.59
N VAL A 33 -7.81 -8.42 15.63
CA VAL A 33 -7.47 -9.77 16.11
C VAL A 33 -6.21 -10.23 15.38
N PRO A 34 -5.13 -10.57 16.11
CA PRO A 34 -3.86 -10.92 15.48
C PRO A 34 -4.07 -12.14 14.57
N ILE A 35 -4.04 -11.89 13.26
CA ILE A 35 -3.80 -12.93 12.28
C ILE A 35 -2.28 -13.18 12.30
N LEU A 36 -1.84 -14.39 11.95
CA LEU A 36 -0.43 -14.61 11.66
C LEU A 36 0.05 -13.51 10.70
N GLY A 37 1.07 -12.74 11.10
CA GLY A 37 1.64 -11.66 10.31
C GLY A 37 2.18 -10.49 11.12
N VAL A 38 2.86 -9.58 10.43
CA VAL A 38 3.32 -8.29 10.95
C VAL A 38 2.49 -7.16 10.33
N PRO A 39 2.05 -6.15 11.10
CA PRO A 39 1.41 -4.97 10.55
C PRO A 39 2.31 -4.27 9.55
N TRP A 40 1.73 -3.82 8.44
CA TRP A 40 2.44 -3.18 7.34
C TRP A 40 1.58 -2.10 6.70
N SER A 41 2.24 -1.08 6.15
CA SER A 41 1.60 0.03 5.45
C SER A 41 1.82 -0.09 3.94
N LEU A 42 0.75 -0.08 3.17
CA LEU A 42 0.73 0.11 1.73
C LEU A 42 0.17 1.50 1.43
N LYS A 43 1.07 2.43 1.11
CA LYS A 43 0.74 3.83 0.85
C LYS A 43 0.58 4.07 -0.64
N ILE A 44 -0.59 4.54 -1.05
CA ILE A 44 -0.83 5.03 -2.41
C ILE A 44 -0.58 6.54 -2.38
N ARG A 45 0.35 7.02 -3.20
CA ARG A 45 0.75 8.43 -3.29
C ARG A 45 0.44 8.97 -4.68
N SER A 46 -0.24 10.09 -4.74
CA SER A 46 -0.19 10.98 -5.89
C SER A 46 0.96 11.96 -5.73
N THR A 47 1.71 12.19 -6.81
CA THR A 47 2.73 13.25 -6.87
C THR A 47 2.22 14.52 -7.54
N GLU A 48 1.00 14.50 -8.08
CA GLU A 48 0.53 15.53 -9.01
C GLU A 48 -0.82 16.15 -8.64
N TRP A 49 -1.48 15.66 -7.59
CA TRP A 49 -2.75 16.21 -7.11
C TRP A 49 -3.01 15.83 -5.65
N THR A 50 -3.92 16.55 -5.01
CA THR A 50 -4.44 16.24 -3.68
C THR A 50 -5.41 15.06 -3.75
N PHE A 51 -5.10 13.96 -3.09
CA PHE A 51 -5.90 12.74 -3.08
C PHE A 51 -6.37 12.41 -1.65
N ASP A 52 -7.24 13.25 -1.11
CA ASP A 52 -7.92 12.98 0.16
C ASP A 52 -9.43 12.86 -0.05
N ARG A 53 -10.13 12.53 1.04
CA ARG A 53 -11.59 12.38 1.04
C ARG A 53 -12.31 13.66 0.67
N GLU A 54 -11.74 14.82 0.97
CA GLU A 54 -12.34 16.12 0.63
C GLU A 54 -12.26 16.38 -0.88
N SER A 55 -11.09 16.17 -1.48
CA SER A 55 -10.86 16.42 -2.91
C SER A 55 -11.44 15.33 -3.82
N GLU A 56 -11.53 14.10 -3.32
CA GLU A 56 -11.94 12.90 -4.07
C GLU A 56 -13.10 12.15 -3.40
N ALA A 57 -14.11 12.88 -2.91
CA ALA A 57 -15.24 12.32 -2.16
C ALA A 57 -15.91 11.10 -2.83
N GLN A 58 -16.11 11.13 -4.15
CA GLN A 58 -16.70 10.03 -4.90
C GLN A 58 -15.81 8.78 -4.92
N VAL A 59 -14.48 8.96 -4.99
CA VAL A 59 -13.51 7.86 -4.93
C VAL A 59 -13.58 7.20 -3.56
N PHE A 60 -13.59 7.99 -2.49
CA PHE A 60 -13.70 7.47 -1.13
C PHE A 60 -15.06 6.83 -0.83
N ALA A 61 -16.15 7.30 -1.45
CA ALA A 61 -17.44 6.63 -1.35
C ALA A 61 -17.41 5.22 -1.98
N GLU A 62 -16.73 5.04 -3.12
CA GLU A 62 -16.54 3.73 -3.75
C GLU A 62 -15.65 2.82 -2.87
N ILE A 63 -14.58 3.37 -2.28
CA ILE A 63 -13.72 2.65 -1.32
C ILE A 63 -14.52 2.20 -0.10
N ASP A 64 -15.28 3.09 0.54
CA ASP A 64 -16.07 2.77 1.73
C ASP A 64 -17.19 1.76 1.42
N ALA A 65 -17.80 1.85 0.23
CA ALA A 65 -18.79 0.87 -0.21
C ALA A 65 -18.17 -0.53 -0.37
N TRP A 66 -16.98 -0.59 -0.98
CA TRP A 66 -16.26 -1.86 -1.14
C TRP A 66 -15.80 -2.42 0.21
N MET A 67 -15.27 -1.60 1.12
CA MET A 67 -14.88 -2.04 2.46
C MET A 67 -16.07 -2.59 3.25
N ARG A 68 -17.25 -1.97 3.13
CA ARG A 68 -18.48 -2.46 3.76
C ARG A 68 -18.95 -3.81 3.22
N SER A 69 -18.73 -4.09 1.94
CA SER A 69 -19.05 -5.41 1.37
C SER A 69 -18.01 -6.50 1.70
N HIS A 70 -16.86 -6.13 2.29
CA HIS A 70 -15.78 -7.04 2.68
C HIS A 70 -15.48 -6.95 4.19
N PRO A 71 -16.47 -7.20 5.09
CA PRO A 71 -16.30 -7.00 6.54
C PRO A 71 -15.28 -7.95 7.19
N TYR A 72 -14.89 -9.01 6.49
CA TYR A 72 -13.86 -9.95 6.93
C TYR A 72 -12.44 -9.41 6.69
N LEU A 73 -12.25 -8.46 5.77
CA LEU A 73 -10.94 -7.89 5.50
C LEU A 73 -10.41 -7.16 6.73
N LYS A 74 -9.25 -7.62 7.21
CA LYS A 74 -8.55 -7.05 8.35
C LYS A 74 -7.56 -6.00 7.87
N ALA A 75 -8.08 -4.84 7.50
CA ALA A 75 -7.29 -3.69 7.08
C ALA A 75 -7.91 -2.37 7.56
N TRP A 76 -7.06 -1.36 7.79
CA TRP A 76 -7.49 0.03 7.96
C TRP A 76 -7.16 0.82 6.71
N VAL A 77 -8.10 1.67 6.28
CA VAL A 77 -7.84 2.66 5.23
C VAL A 77 -7.80 4.03 5.90
N MET A 78 -6.62 4.65 5.85
CA MET A 78 -6.39 5.97 6.40
C MET A 78 -6.35 7.00 5.28
N ASP A 79 -6.99 8.13 5.53
CA ASP A 79 -7.00 9.26 4.62
C ASP A 79 -5.77 10.17 4.85
N HIS A 80 -5.18 10.62 3.75
CA HIS A 80 -4.14 11.63 3.76
C HIS A 80 -4.23 12.46 2.48
N SER A 81 -3.82 13.73 2.54
CA SER A 81 -3.81 14.64 1.39
C SER A 81 -3.08 14.14 0.15
N THR A 82 -2.11 13.23 0.30
CA THR A 82 -1.34 12.67 -0.81
C THR A 82 -1.88 11.34 -1.32
N GLY A 83 -2.96 10.80 -0.76
CA GLY A 83 -3.53 9.50 -1.13
C GLY A 83 -3.82 8.62 0.08
N PRO A 84 -4.59 7.53 -0.09
CA PRO A 84 -4.90 6.64 1.01
C PRO A 84 -3.68 5.80 1.47
N GLU A 85 -3.63 5.49 2.76
CA GLU A 85 -2.72 4.51 3.37
C GLU A 85 -3.53 3.30 3.82
N ILE A 86 -3.15 2.10 3.37
CA ILE A 86 -3.77 0.85 3.81
C ILE A 86 -2.84 0.22 4.84
N ILE A 87 -3.34 -0.01 6.05
CA ILE A 87 -2.63 -0.79 7.07
C ILE A 87 -3.24 -2.19 7.10
N CYS A 88 -2.41 -3.22 6.92
CA CYS A 88 -2.84 -4.61 6.89
C CYS A 88 -1.76 -5.52 7.50
N TYR A 89 -2.09 -6.80 7.73
CA TYR A 89 -1.07 -7.79 8.09
C TYR A 89 -0.36 -8.31 6.84
N VAL A 90 0.94 -8.52 6.96
CA VAL A 90 1.75 -9.27 6.00
C VAL A 90 2.40 -10.46 6.67
N ASN A 91 2.30 -11.63 6.07
CA ASN A 91 2.99 -12.82 6.54
C ASN A 91 4.38 -12.88 5.92
N SER A 92 5.42 -12.98 6.74
CA SER A 92 6.79 -13.16 6.27
C SER A 92 7.10 -14.65 6.20
N ALA A 93 7.31 -15.17 5.00
CA ALA A 93 7.84 -16.51 4.77
C ALA A 93 9.25 -16.37 4.16
N GLY A 94 10.27 -16.32 5.01
CA GLY A 94 11.64 -16.02 4.57
C GLY A 94 11.77 -14.57 4.09
N LYS A 95 12.14 -14.36 2.81
CA LYS A 95 12.26 -13.03 2.19
C LYS A 95 10.97 -12.54 1.53
N GLU A 96 9.94 -13.37 1.47
CA GLU A 96 8.67 -13.06 0.81
C GLU A 96 7.65 -12.52 1.82
N ARG A 97 6.87 -11.52 1.41
CA ARG A 97 5.73 -11.00 2.18
C ARG A 97 4.45 -11.55 1.55
N ARG A 98 3.45 -11.92 2.35
CA ARG A 98 2.16 -12.39 1.83
C ARG A 98 1.08 -11.48 2.35
N VAL A 99 0.27 -10.93 1.45
CA VAL A 99 -0.88 -10.09 1.77
C VAL A 99 -2.14 -10.85 1.46
N ASP A 100 -3.18 -10.59 2.23
CA ASP A 100 -4.52 -11.01 1.91
C ASP A 100 -4.89 -10.54 0.47
N PRO A 101 -5.47 -11.40 -0.40
CA PRO A 101 -5.80 -11.03 -1.78
C PRO A 101 -6.73 -9.82 -1.85
N TYR A 102 -7.62 -9.68 -0.87
CA TYR A 102 -8.56 -8.57 -0.78
C TYR A 102 -7.87 -7.23 -0.52
N VAL A 103 -6.64 -7.21 0.04
CA VAL A 103 -5.83 -5.98 0.12
C VAL A 103 -5.40 -5.52 -1.28
N LEU A 104 -5.05 -6.46 -2.17
CA LEU A 104 -4.66 -6.14 -3.54
C LEU A 104 -5.87 -5.72 -4.37
N GLU A 105 -7.02 -6.36 -4.17
CA GLU A 105 -8.29 -5.94 -4.76
C GLU A 105 -8.68 -4.53 -4.30
N LEU A 106 -8.53 -4.22 -3.01
CA LEU A 106 -8.76 -2.88 -2.48
C LEU A 106 -7.85 -1.83 -3.15
N ILE A 107 -6.57 -2.14 -3.35
CA ILE A 107 -5.66 -1.26 -4.11
C ILE A 107 -6.19 -1.06 -5.52
N ALA A 108 -6.57 -2.13 -6.22
CA ALA A 108 -7.12 -2.03 -7.57
C ALA A 108 -8.38 -1.15 -7.60
N VAL A 109 -9.30 -1.33 -6.64
CA VAL A 109 -10.50 -0.50 -6.49
C VAL A 109 -10.13 0.96 -6.30
N ILE A 110 -9.24 1.30 -5.37
CA ILE A 110 -8.80 2.69 -5.14
C ILE A 110 -8.30 3.33 -6.44
N LEU A 111 -7.44 2.62 -7.17
CA LEU A 111 -6.82 3.14 -8.38
C LEU A 111 -7.82 3.24 -9.54
N HIS A 112 -8.71 2.26 -9.70
CA HIS A 112 -9.78 2.28 -10.70
C HIS A 112 -10.78 3.41 -10.44
N SER A 113 -11.23 3.55 -9.19
CA SER A 113 -12.10 4.63 -8.76
C SER A 113 -11.47 6.00 -9.00
N ALA A 114 -10.18 6.15 -8.66
CA ALA A 114 -9.44 7.37 -8.94
C ALA A 114 -9.35 7.67 -10.45
N LEU A 115 -9.05 6.66 -11.28
CA LEU A 115 -8.96 6.82 -12.73
C LEU A 115 -10.32 7.23 -13.32
N LYS A 116 -11.38 6.47 -13.05
CA LYS A 116 -12.75 6.69 -13.55
C LYS A 116 -13.26 8.09 -13.23
N ASN A 117 -13.09 8.54 -11.99
CA ASN A 117 -13.54 9.88 -11.57
C ASN A 117 -12.73 11.02 -12.22
N ARG A 118 -11.56 10.70 -12.77
CA ARG A 118 -10.62 11.66 -13.35
C ARG A 118 -10.57 11.64 -14.87
N GLU A 119 -11.14 10.63 -15.54
CA GLU A 119 -11.26 10.56 -17.01
C GLU A 119 -11.94 11.80 -17.61
N HIS A 120 -12.79 12.49 -16.84
CA HIS A 120 -13.44 13.74 -17.24
C HIS A 120 -12.60 15.01 -16.99
N ARG A 121 -11.47 14.92 -16.29
CA ARG A 121 -10.56 16.05 -16.01
C ARG A 121 -9.45 16.03 -17.06
N ALA A 122 -9.29 17.11 -17.82
CA ALA A 122 -8.51 17.20 -19.07
C ALA A 122 -7.00 16.83 -19.01
N SER A 123 -6.43 16.44 -17.86
CA SER A 123 -5.03 16.01 -17.74
C SER A 123 -4.93 14.48 -17.71
N ARG A 124 -4.65 13.90 -18.88
CA ARG A 124 -4.87 12.46 -19.17
C ARG A 124 -3.89 11.44 -18.58
N LYS A 125 -2.87 11.84 -17.84
CA LYS A 125 -1.98 10.88 -17.20
C LYS A 125 -1.47 11.52 -15.93
N LYS A 126 -1.74 10.90 -14.79
CA LYS A 126 -1.23 11.37 -13.51
C LYS A 126 -0.49 10.23 -12.81
N ARG A 127 0.73 10.52 -12.33
CA ARG A 127 1.60 9.52 -11.72
C ARG A 127 1.11 9.14 -10.32
N VAL A 128 1.02 7.83 -10.10
CA VAL A 128 0.80 7.25 -8.76
C VAL A 128 1.99 6.38 -8.41
N GLU A 129 2.32 6.42 -7.14
CA GLU A 129 3.33 5.57 -6.52
C GLU A 129 2.66 4.71 -5.44
N ILE A 130 3.04 3.44 -5.40
CA ILE A 130 2.69 2.55 -4.30
C ILE A 130 3.96 2.33 -3.51
N VAL A 131 3.91 2.64 -2.23
CA VAL A 131 5.04 2.51 -1.31
C VAL A 131 4.67 1.50 -0.23
N SER A 132 5.46 0.44 -0.15
CA SER A 132 5.33 -0.59 0.87
C SER A 132 6.31 -0.27 1.99
N ARG A 133 5.81 -0.16 3.22
CA ARG A 133 6.64 0.24 4.36
C ARG A 133 6.19 -0.34 5.68
N GLY A 134 7.16 -0.57 6.56
CA GLY A 134 6.91 -1.13 7.88
C GLY A 134 8.20 -1.32 8.66
N PHE A 135 8.16 -2.20 9.65
CA PHE A 135 9.32 -2.55 10.46
C PHE A 135 9.54 -4.05 10.40
N ASP A 136 10.79 -4.45 10.20
CA ASP A 136 11.18 -5.86 10.18
C ASP A 136 11.06 -6.52 11.58
N ASP A 137 11.37 -7.81 11.65
CA ASP A 137 11.39 -8.59 12.89
C ASP A 137 12.37 -8.05 13.95
N LYS A 138 13.34 -7.24 13.53
CA LYS A 138 14.33 -6.56 14.39
C LYS A 138 13.92 -5.11 14.70
N GLY A 139 12.74 -4.68 14.27
CA GLY A 139 12.21 -3.34 14.49
C GLY A 139 12.85 -2.25 13.62
N ARG A 140 13.63 -2.62 12.60
CA ARG A 140 14.26 -1.70 11.66
C ARG A 140 13.27 -1.28 10.59
N TYR A 141 13.28 0.01 10.26
CA TYR A 141 12.40 0.55 9.23
C TYR A 141 12.78 0.04 7.83
N GLU A 142 11.78 -0.34 7.06
CA GLU A 142 11.92 -0.72 5.65
C GLU A 142 10.89 0.07 4.81
N GLU A 143 11.35 0.71 3.73
CA GLU A 143 10.52 1.34 2.69
C GLU A 143 10.94 0.81 1.33
N VAL A 144 9.96 0.46 0.50
CA VAL A 144 10.21 0.08 -0.88
C VAL A 144 9.16 0.71 -1.78
N LEU A 145 9.62 1.39 -2.83
CA LEU A 145 8.76 1.79 -3.94
C LEU A 145 8.40 0.55 -4.73
N VAL A 146 7.16 0.12 -4.59
CA VAL A 146 6.60 -1.08 -5.23
C VAL A 146 6.38 -0.86 -6.72
N GLY A 147 5.93 0.34 -7.05
CA GLY A 147 5.49 0.66 -8.39
C GLY A 147 5.29 2.14 -8.48
N ALA A 148 5.78 2.69 -9.58
CA ALA A 148 5.46 4.04 -10.01
C ALA A 148 4.98 3.92 -11.45
N GLY A 149 3.89 4.61 -11.78
CA GLY A 149 3.37 4.56 -13.13
C GLY A 149 2.29 5.60 -13.34
N MET A 150 1.98 5.83 -14.62
CA MET A 150 0.79 6.58 -14.96
C MET A 150 -0.42 5.68 -14.72
N LEU A 151 -1.46 6.19 -14.07
CA LEU A 151 -2.71 5.43 -14.00
C LEU A 151 -3.26 5.23 -15.42
N SER A 152 -3.29 3.99 -15.88
CA SER A 152 -4.03 3.55 -17.07
C SER A 152 -4.82 2.30 -16.72
N SER A 153 -5.99 2.10 -17.33
CA SER A 153 -6.88 0.96 -17.07
C SER A 153 -6.16 -0.39 -17.15
N ASP A 154 -5.21 -0.50 -18.07
CA ASP A 154 -4.52 -1.75 -18.41
C ASP A 154 -3.47 -2.15 -17.34
N GLU A 155 -3.08 -1.20 -16.48
CA GLU A 155 -2.06 -1.41 -15.44
C GLU A 155 -2.63 -1.67 -14.04
N LEU A 156 -3.96 -1.68 -13.88
CA LEU A 156 -4.64 -1.70 -12.57
C LEU A 156 -5.22 -3.05 -12.14
N GLY A 157 -5.04 -4.10 -12.94
CA GLY A 157 -5.41 -5.45 -12.54
C GLY A 157 -4.52 -6.01 -11.42
N VAL A 158 -5.08 -6.88 -10.58
CA VAL A 158 -4.36 -7.55 -9.47
C VAL A 158 -3.08 -8.24 -9.96
N GLY A 159 -3.11 -8.92 -11.11
CA GLY A 159 -1.92 -9.55 -11.70
C GLY A 159 -0.82 -8.54 -12.07
N SER A 160 -1.19 -7.38 -12.63
CA SER A 160 -0.23 -6.31 -12.96
C SER A 160 0.37 -5.68 -11.70
N LEU A 161 -0.44 -5.49 -10.66
CA LEU A 161 0.03 -5.01 -9.36
C LEU A 161 1.03 -5.99 -8.75
N LEU A 162 0.69 -7.28 -8.70
CA LEU A 162 1.58 -8.36 -8.22
C LEU A 162 2.93 -8.36 -8.94
N ALA A 163 2.95 -8.25 -10.27
CA ALA A 163 4.19 -8.21 -11.04
C ALA A 163 5.08 -6.99 -10.69
N LYS A 164 4.47 -5.82 -10.43
CA LYS A 164 5.18 -4.61 -10.00
C LYS A 164 5.81 -4.80 -8.62
N PHE A 165 5.05 -5.34 -7.66
CA PHE A 165 5.54 -5.72 -6.34
C PHE A 165 6.76 -6.64 -6.44
N GLU A 166 6.66 -7.74 -7.20
CA GLU A 166 7.77 -8.68 -7.40
C GLU A 166 9.02 -8.02 -7.98
N THR A 167 8.86 -7.15 -8.99
CA THR A 167 9.96 -6.42 -9.63
C THR A 167 10.68 -5.49 -8.64
N ALA A 168 9.94 -4.89 -7.71
CA ALA A 168 10.51 -4.04 -6.67
C ALA A 168 11.25 -4.82 -5.55
N GLY A 169 11.39 -6.14 -5.70
CA GLY A 169 11.97 -6.99 -4.67
C GLY A 169 11.05 -7.21 -3.47
N VAL A 170 9.77 -6.79 -3.59
CA VAL A 170 8.73 -7.09 -2.61
C VAL A 170 7.86 -8.19 -3.19
N VAL A 171 8.24 -9.45 -2.97
CA VAL A 171 7.39 -10.56 -3.40
C VAL A 171 6.16 -10.55 -2.51
N PHE A 172 5.03 -10.03 -3.01
CA PHE A 172 3.72 -10.26 -2.43
C PHE A 172 3.09 -11.50 -3.08
N ARG A 173 2.68 -12.45 -2.25
CA ARG A 173 1.81 -13.54 -2.69
C ARG A 173 0.46 -13.40 -2.05
N THR A 174 -0.58 -13.71 -2.80
CA THR A 174 -1.84 -14.15 -2.22
C THR A 174 -1.56 -15.45 -1.44
N PRO A 175 -2.12 -15.65 -0.24
CA PRO A 175 -2.24 -16.97 0.35
C PRO A 175 -2.76 -17.93 -0.73
N GLN A 176 -2.05 -19.03 -0.97
CA GLN A 176 -2.66 -20.14 -1.70
C GLN A 176 -3.86 -20.57 -0.86
N GLU A 177 -5.04 -20.69 -1.46
CA GLU A 177 -6.16 -21.37 -0.81
C GLU A 177 -5.65 -22.77 -0.43
N THR A 178 -5.31 -22.96 0.84
CA THR A 178 -5.20 -24.29 1.42
C THR A 178 -6.61 -24.88 1.38
N LYS A 179 -6.87 -25.68 0.34
CA LYS A 179 -7.99 -26.62 0.30
C LYS A 179 -7.85 -27.63 1.42
#